data_AF-W0FHQ5-F1
#
_entry.id   AF-W0FHQ5-F1
#
_cell.length_a   1.000
_cell.length_b   1.000
_cell.length_c   1.000
_cell.angle_alpha   90.00
_cell.angle_beta   90.00
_cell.angle_gamma   90.00
#
_symmetry.space_group_name_H-M   'P 1'
#
loop_
_entity.id
_entity.type
_entity.pdbx_description
1 polymer ?
#
loop_
_entity_poly.entity_id
_entity_poly.type
_entity_poly.pdbx_seq_one_letter_code
_entity_poly.pdbx_strand_id
1 'polypeptide(L)'
;MMIDGSVWIHAPRRAGKTTRLIELAERFDLYIIVRDERRKAIIRNMARSMGKDIRNPIALHEFTCGRCVGDAYLMTHKGVLVDDSLDVLEALLGAQVVGAVANEPGWVVER
;
A
#
# COMPACT_ATOMS: atom_id res chain seq x y z
N MET A 1 -0.56 -14.04 12.72
CA MET A 1 -0.65 -14.66 11.39
C MET A 1 -0.01 -13.67 10.43
N MET A 2 1.16 -14.00 9.89
CA MET A 2 1.82 -13.17 8.88
C MET A 2 1.17 -13.44 7.52
N ILE A 3 1.20 -12.46 6.62
CA ILE A 3 0.84 -12.71 5.23
C ILE A 3 2.02 -13.46 4.60
N ASP A 4 1.89 -14.77 4.41
CA ASP A 4 2.86 -15.59 3.69
C ASP A 4 2.69 -15.33 2.17
N GLY A 5 3.21 -14.20 1.70
CA GLY A 5 3.21 -13.83 0.27
C GLY A 5 2.64 -12.44 -0.01
N SER A 6 2.35 -12.17 -1.28
CA SER A 6 1.79 -10.90 -1.74
C SER A 6 0.27 -10.98 -1.89
N VAL A 7 -0.46 -9.97 -1.42
CA VAL A 7 -1.91 -9.85 -1.63
C VAL A 7 -2.18 -8.79 -2.68
N TRP A 8 -2.94 -9.14 -3.71
CA TRP A 8 -3.40 -8.21 -4.73
C TRP A 8 -4.91 -8.01 -4.63
N ILE A 9 -5.33 -6.77 -4.43
CA ILE A 9 -6.75 -6.40 -4.36
C ILE A 9 -7.18 -5.87 -5.73
N HIS A 10 -7.82 -6.72 -6.53
CA HIS A 10 -8.37 -6.33 -7.84
C HIS A 10 -9.90 -6.28 -7.79
N ALA A 11 -10.46 -5.09 -7.98
CA ALA A 11 -11.90 -4.89 -8.03
C ALA A 11 -12.25 -3.66 -8.91
N PRO A 12 -13.52 -3.49 -9.33
CA PRO A 12 -13.96 -2.30 -10.04
C PRO A 12 -13.73 -0.99 -9.28
N ARG A 13 -13.88 0.15 -9.97
CA ARG A 13 -13.84 1.47 -9.32
C ARG A 13 -14.96 1.57 -8.27
N ARG A 14 -14.67 2.18 -7.12
CA ARG A 14 -15.59 2.33 -5.97
C ARG A 14 -16.03 1.02 -5.28
N ALA A 15 -15.41 -0.12 -5.60
CA ALA A 15 -15.69 -1.40 -4.94
C ALA A 15 -15.07 -1.54 -3.53
N GLY A 16 -14.57 -0.45 -2.92
CA GLY A 16 -13.99 -0.50 -1.58
C GLY A 16 -12.56 -1.05 -1.50
N LYS A 17 -11.79 -1.07 -2.61
CA LYS A 17 -10.39 -1.55 -2.61
C LYS A 17 -9.53 -0.90 -1.53
N THR A 18 -9.59 0.43 -1.45
CA THR A 18 -8.84 1.21 -0.46
C THR A 18 -9.33 0.93 0.96
N THR A 19 -10.64 0.72 1.15
CA THR A 19 -11.22 0.28 2.43
C THR A 19 -10.61 -1.04 2.86
N ARG A 20 -10.56 -2.02 1.95
CA ARG A 20 -9.95 -3.33 2.22
C ARG A 20 -8.47 -3.21 2.56
N LEU A 21 -7.74 -2.36 1.83
CA LEU A 21 -6.33 -2.12 2.08
C LEU A 21 -6.09 -1.50 3.48
N ILE A 22 -6.96 -0.59 3.93
CA ILE A 22 -6.91 -0.04 5.30
C ILE A 22 -7.18 -1.11 6.36
N GLU A 23 -8.15 -2.00 6.13
CA GLU A 23 -8.43 -3.11 7.05
C GLU A 23 -7.24 -4.07 7.19
N LEU A 24 -6.56 -4.37 6.07
CA LEU A 24 -5.34 -5.17 6.10
C LEU A 24 -4.22 -4.45 6.87
N ALA A 25 -4.07 -3.14 6.66
CA ALA A 25 -3.06 -2.34 7.34
C ALA A 25 -3.23 -2.36 8.86
N GLU A 26 -4.47 -2.20 9.35
CA GLU A 26 -4.79 -2.32 10.79
C GLU A 26 -4.56 -3.75 11.29
N ARG A 27 -5.15 -4.75 10.60
CA ARG A 27 -5.13 -6.14 11.04
C ARG A 27 -3.73 -6.72 11.16
N PHE A 28 -2.85 -6.35 10.23
CA PHE A 28 -1.49 -6.91 10.15
C PHE A 28 -0.41 -5.94 10.62
N ASP A 29 -0.79 -4.74 11.06
CA ASP A 29 0.12 -3.69 11.49
C ASP A 29 1.19 -3.40 10.41
N LEU A 30 0.72 -3.00 9.23
CA LEU A 30 1.54 -2.74 8.04
C LEU A 30 1.50 -1.25 7.63
N TYR A 31 2.59 -0.77 7.03
CA TYR A 31 2.59 0.53 6.37
C TYR A 31 1.88 0.46 5.01
N ILE A 32 1.20 1.55 4.66
CA ILE A 32 0.68 1.79 3.32
C ILE A 32 1.58 2.80 2.61
N ILE A 33 2.16 2.41 1.47
CA ILE A 33 2.86 3.29 0.56
C ILE A 33 1.86 3.86 -0.45
N VAL A 34 1.94 5.17 -0.65
CA VAL A 34 1.11 5.91 -1.60
C VAL A 34 1.96 6.83 -2.47
N ARG A 35 1.41 7.28 -3.60
CA ARG A 35 2.12 8.16 -4.53
C ARG A 35 2.62 9.47 -3.89
N ASP A 36 1.75 10.19 -3.18
CA ASP A 36 2.03 11.55 -2.71
C ASP A 36 1.31 11.91 -1.40
N GLU A 37 1.62 13.10 -0.85
CA GLU A 37 1.00 13.62 0.38
C GLU A 37 -0.52 13.78 0.27
N ARG A 38 -1.03 14.10 -0.93
CA ARG A 38 -2.47 14.23 -1.14
C ARG A 38 -3.15 12.88 -0.94
N ARG A 39 -2.60 11.81 -1.52
CA ARG A 39 -3.12 10.46 -1.35
C ARG A 39 -3.00 9.99 0.09
N LYS A 40 -1.88 10.27 0.74
CA LYS A 40 -1.67 10.00 2.17
C LYS A 40 -2.75 10.64 3.03
N ALA A 41 -3.07 11.91 2.80
CA ALA A 41 -4.15 12.60 3.52
C ALA A 41 -5.52 11.95 3.29
N ILE A 42 -5.82 11.51 2.05
CA ILE A 42 -7.06 10.79 1.73
C ILE A 42 -7.15 9.49 2.54
N ILE A 43 -6.11 8.66 2.53
CA ILE A 43 -6.09 7.38 3.27
C ILE A 43 -6.28 7.60 4.78
N ARG A 44 -5.59 8.59 5.36
CA ARG A 44 -5.75 8.94 6.78
C ARG A 44 -7.18 9.34 7.12
N ASN A 45 -7.79 10.18 6.29
CA ASN A 45 -9.16 10.62 6.50
C ASN A 45 -10.15 9.45 6.37
N MET A 46 -9.92 8.56 5.40
CA MET A 46 -10.71 7.34 5.24
C MET A 46 -10.59 6.43 6.47
N ALA A 47 -9.37 6.11 6.91
CA ALA A 47 -9.14 5.28 8.09
C ALA A 47 -9.81 5.86 9.35
N ARG A 48 -9.67 7.18 9.57
CA ARG A 48 -10.36 7.88 10.66
C ARG A 48 -11.87 7.75 10.56
N SER A 49 -12.45 7.94 9.37
CA SER A 49 -13.90 7.81 9.16
C SER A 49 -14.42 6.38 9.39
N MET A 50 -13.55 5.39 9.19
CA MET A 50 -13.83 3.98 9.44
C MET A 50 -13.58 3.56 10.91
N GLY A 51 -13.09 4.47 11.76
CA GLY A 51 -12.69 4.15 13.13
C GLY A 51 -11.49 3.20 13.22
N LYS A 52 -10.62 3.22 12.20
CA LYS A 52 -9.45 2.34 12.09
C LYS A 52 -8.19 3.00 12.59
N ASP A 53 -7.41 2.25 13.37
CA ASP A 53 -6.09 2.69 13.83
C ASP A 53 -5.00 2.08 12.95
N ILE A 54 -4.46 2.90 12.06
CA ILE A 54 -3.38 2.50 11.15
C ILE A 54 -2.17 3.40 11.34
N ARG A 55 -0.99 2.84 11.03
CA ARG A 55 0.23 3.65 10.92
C ARG A 55 0.03 4.76 9.88
N ASN A 56 0.70 5.88 10.09
CA ASN A 56 0.70 6.98 9.13
C ASN A 56 1.18 6.45 7.76
N PRO A 57 0.38 6.58 6.68
CA PRO A 57 0.81 6.18 5.35
C PRO A 57 2.08 6.94 4.95
N ILE A 58 2.89 6.32 4.10
CA ILE A 58 4.17 6.86 3.63
C ILE A 58 3.99 7.29 2.18
N ALA A 59 4.20 8.56 1.89
CA ALA A 59 4.26 9.04 0.53
C ALA A 59 5.58 8.62 -0.13
N LEU A 60 5.55 8.36 -1.43
CA LEU A 60 6.68 7.77 -2.15
C LEU A 60 7.98 8.55 -1.98
N HIS A 61 7.92 9.89 -2.00
CA HIS A 61 9.08 10.75 -1.81
C HIS A 61 9.69 10.66 -0.40
N GLU A 62 8.90 10.35 0.63
CA GLU A 62 9.41 10.09 1.98
C GLU A 62 10.20 8.78 2.02
N PHE A 63 9.78 7.81 1.22
CA PHE A 63 10.48 6.52 1.09
C PHE A 63 11.78 6.65 0.27
N THR A 64 11.76 7.34 -0.86
CA THR A 64 12.90 7.40 -1.79
C THR A 64 13.99 8.40 -1.40
N CYS A 65 13.66 9.49 -0.70
CA CYS A 65 14.64 10.53 -0.34
C CYS A 65 15.50 10.20 0.90
N GLY A 66 15.59 8.93 1.32
CA GLY A 66 16.38 8.51 2.49
C GLY A 66 15.87 9.04 3.83
N ARG A 67 14.71 9.72 3.83
CA ARG A 67 13.99 10.19 5.02
C ARG A 67 12.85 9.23 5.33
N CYS A 68 13.12 7.92 5.34
CA CYS A 68 12.07 6.95 5.62
C CYS A 68 11.51 7.23 7.03
N VAL A 69 10.33 7.84 7.09
CA VAL A 69 9.65 8.25 8.34
C VAL A 69 9.01 7.03 9.03
N GLY A 70 9.17 5.84 8.46
CA GLY A 70 8.66 4.58 8.97
C GLY A 70 9.74 3.72 9.64
N ASP A 71 9.28 2.69 10.35
CA ASP A 71 10.13 1.63 10.89
C ASP A 71 10.63 0.74 9.73
N ALA A 72 11.85 1.00 9.28
CA ALA A 72 12.48 0.25 8.19
C ALA A 72 12.64 -1.25 8.51
N TYR A 73 12.83 -1.61 9.78
CA TYR A 73 12.88 -3.01 10.20
C TYR A 73 11.52 -3.67 9.99
N LEU A 74 10.44 -3.01 10.42
CA LEU A 74 9.08 -3.51 10.23
C LEU A 74 8.72 -3.68 8.76
N MET A 75 9.04 -2.68 7.92
CA MET A 75 8.76 -2.74 6.48
C MET A 75 9.51 -3.87 5.76
N THR A 76 10.75 -4.14 6.17
CA THR A 76 11.57 -5.22 5.56
C THR A 76 11.18 -6.61 6.04
N HIS A 77 10.69 -6.76 7.26
CA HIS A 77 10.35 -8.06 7.85
C HIS A 77 8.87 -8.45 7.71
N LYS A 78 7.95 -7.48 7.74
CA LYS A 78 6.51 -7.71 7.56
C LYS A 78 5.99 -7.39 6.15
N GLY A 79 6.77 -6.64 5.37
CA GLY A 79 6.35 -6.11 4.08
C GLY A 79 5.54 -4.81 4.18
N VAL A 80 4.95 -4.40 3.06
CA VAL A 80 4.20 -3.16 2.89
C VAL A 80 2.98 -3.38 2.02
N LEU A 81 1.96 -2.53 2.20
CA LEU A 81 0.84 -2.41 1.27
C LEU A 81 1.09 -1.22 0.35
N VAL A 82 0.60 -1.30 -0.89
CA VAL A 82 0.73 -0.22 -1.87
C VAL A 82 -0.66 0.11 -2.42
N ASP A 83 -1.11 1.35 -2.25
CA ASP A 83 -2.36 1.84 -2.82
C ASP A 83 -2.09 2.49 -4.18
N ASP A 84 -2.95 2.19 -5.17
CA ASP A 84 -2.76 2.56 -6.58
C ASP A 84 -1.34 2.18 -7.10
N SER A 85 -1.01 0.89 -7.01
CA SER A 85 0.34 0.36 -7.24
C SER A 85 0.96 0.71 -8.61
N LEU A 86 0.15 0.81 -9.66
CA LEU A 86 0.61 1.24 -10.98
C LEU A 86 1.08 2.71 -10.96
N ASP A 87 0.30 3.61 -10.36
CA ASP A 87 0.66 5.02 -10.21
C ASP A 87 1.95 5.18 -9.39
N VAL A 88 2.13 4.35 -8.35
CA VAL A 88 3.35 4.33 -7.54
C VAL A 88 4.55 3.84 -8.36
N LEU A 89 4.37 2.77 -9.15
CA LEU A 89 5.43 2.24 -10.02
C LEU A 89 5.85 3.25 -11.09
N GLU A 90 4.89 3.91 -11.75
CA GLU A 90 5.18 4.97 -12.73
C GLU A 90 5.94 6.14 -12.09
N ALA A 91 5.53 6.54 -10.88
CA ALA A 91 6.21 7.60 -10.14
C ALA A 91 7.63 7.20 -9.71
N LEU A 92 7.87 5.93 -9.37
CA LEU A 92 9.21 5.40 -9.07
C LEU A 92 10.11 5.39 -10.30
N LEU A 93 9.58 4.97 -11.45
CA LEU A 93 10.36 4.84 -12.69
C LEU A 93 10.55 6.17 -13.41
N GLY A 94 9.76 7.20 -13.08
CA GLY A 94 9.74 8.46 -13.82
C GLY A 94 9.28 8.28 -15.28
N ALA A 95 8.56 7.19 -15.55
CA ALA A 95 8.17 6.77 -16.89
C ALA A 95 6.80 6.11 -16.87
N GLN A 96 6.06 6.21 -17.97
CA GLN A 96 4.80 5.51 -18.16
C GLN A 96 5.05 4.00 -18.22
N VAL A 97 4.23 3.22 -17.51
CA VAL A 97 4.30 1.76 -17.53
C VAL A 97 3.30 1.24 -18.54
N VAL A 98 3.81 0.65 -19.62
CA VAL A 98 2.98 0.06 -20.71
C VAL A 98 2.72 -1.44 -20.52
N GLY A 99 3.42 -2.08 -19.59
CA GLY A 99 3.27 -3.49 -19.25
C GLY A 99 4.26 -3.91 -18.16
N ALA A 100 3.91 -4.96 -17.41
CA ALA A 100 4.77 -5.56 -16.39
C ALA A 100 4.43 -7.05 -16.23
N VAL A 101 5.42 -7.85 -15.84
CA VAL A 101 5.26 -9.27 -15.50
C VAL A 101 5.71 -9.46 -14.05
N ALA A 102 4.94 -10.18 -13.25
CA ALA A 102 5.32 -10.61 -11.91
C ALA A 102 5.45 -12.14 -11.87
N ASN A 103 6.50 -12.65 -11.22
CA ASN A 103 6.65 -14.07 -10.90
C ASN A 103 6.20 -14.27 -9.44
N GLU A 104 5.27 -15.18 -9.19
CA GLU A 104 4.56 -15.26 -7.90
C GLU A 104 4.69 -16.64 -7.23
N PRO A 105 4.95 -16.71 -5.92
CA PRO A 105 4.80 -17.92 -5.14
C PRO A 105 3.43 -17.93 -4.43
N GLY A 106 2.41 -18.55 -5.05
CA GLY A 106 1.14 -18.95 -4.39
C GLY A 106 0.15 -17.82 -4.05
N TRP A 107 -1.16 -18.08 -4.16
CA TRP A 107 -2.20 -17.04 -4.14
C TRP A 107 -3.33 -17.26 -3.13
N VAL A 108 -3.80 -16.15 -2.55
CA VAL A 108 -5.21 -15.97 -2.13
C VAL A 108 -5.73 -14.72 -2.85
N VAL A 109 -6.58 -14.91 -3.86
CA VAL A 109 -7.37 -13.81 -4.46
C VAL A 109 -8.66 -13.73 -3.67
N GLU A 110 -8.78 -12.74 -2.79
CA GLU A 110 -10.10 -12.35 -2.28
C GLU A 110 -10.81 -11.59 -3.42
N ARG A 111 -11.76 -12.28 -4.08
CA ARG A 111 -12.69 -11.67 -5.06
C ARG A 111 -13.83 -10.96 -4.35
#